data_AF-A0A957CAU9-F1
#
_entry.id   AF-A0A957CAU9-F1
#
_cell.length_a   1.000
_cell.length_b   1.000
_cell.length_c   1.000
_cell.angle_alpha   90.00
_cell.angle_beta   90.00
_cell.angle_gamma   90.00
#
_symmetry.space_group_name_H-M   'P 1'
#
loop_
_entity.id
_entity.type
_entity.pdbx_description
1 polymer ?
#
loop_
_entity_poly.entity_id
_entity_poly.type
_entity_poly.pdbx_seq_one_letter_code
_entity_poly.pdbx_strand_id
1 'polypeptide(L)'
;SMSTVTENTPTSGVFFNEDGYVEMRFVGIIRATELRRLLYEMNQLVDVYGPIGVLLDGRSGRLNHDAGTLITLSETQTTSHLTHMVVLTHVSGTRRDAIVKNPKGIVPQVSAQALGVPLVYMSNEDEARRWAASGNRHVRA
;
A
#
# COMPACT_ATOMS: atom_id res chain seq x y z
N SER A 1 -1.36 42.22 -1.65
CA SER A 1 -1.89 41.03 -0.97
C SER A 1 -1.04 39.83 -1.35
N MET A 2 -0.21 39.35 -0.44
CA MET A 2 0.56 38.12 -0.64
C MET A 2 -0.33 36.94 -0.23
N SER A 3 -0.77 36.16 -1.21
CA SER A 3 -1.38 34.86 -0.96
C SER A 3 -0.28 33.91 -0.50
N THR A 4 -0.24 33.62 0.79
CA THR A 4 0.55 32.52 1.33
C THR A 4 0.02 31.22 0.75
N VAL A 5 0.83 30.60 -0.11
CA VAL A 5 0.65 29.23 -0.57
C VAL A 5 0.67 28.35 0.68
N THR A 6 -0.47 27.73 1.01
CA THR A 6 -0.56 26.73 2.08
C THR A 6 0.45 25.63 1.77
N GLU A 7 1.42 25.42 2.65
CA GLU A 7 2.24 24.22 2.64
C GLU A 7 1.29 23.01 2.72
N ASN A 8 1.12 22.32 1.60
CA ASN A 8 0.40 21.05 1.53
C ASN A 8 1.15 20.05 2.39
N THR A 9 0.80 20.00 3.68
CA THR A 9 1.29 18.97 4.59
C THR A 9 0.88 17.62 3.97
N PRO A 10 1.81 16.69 3.72
CA PRO A 10 1.47 15.41 3.13
C PRO A 10 0.41 14.72 3.99
N THR A 11 -0.67 14.24 3.37
CA THR A 11 -1.75 13.49 4.03
C THR A 11 -1.79 12.07 3.48
N SER A 12 -2.35 11.16 4.28
CA SER A 12 -2.62 9.79 3.82
C SER A 12 -3.71 9.79 2.76
N GLY A 13 -3.59 8.94 1.76
CA GLY A 13 -4.53 8.93 0.65
C GLY A 13 -4.39 7.72 -0.26
N VAL A 14 -5.35 7.58 -1.16
CA VAL A 14 -5.39 6.55 -2.19
C VAL A 14 -5.40 7.22 -3.55
N PHE A 15 -4.55 6.74 -4.45
CA PHE A 15 -4.30 7.35 -5.76
C PHE A 15 -4.30 6.28 -6.84
N PHE A 16 -4.90 6.57 -7.99
CA PHE A 16 -4.65 5.82 -9.21
C PHE A 16 -3.40 6.41 -9.88
N ASN A 17 -2.40 5.56 -10.09
CA ASN A 17 -1.14 5.96 -10.73
C ASN A 17 -1.25 5.79 -12.25
N GLU A 18 -0.58 6.66 -13.00
CA GLU A 18 -0.54 6.62 -14.48
C GLU A 18 0.06 5.32 -15.04
N ASP A 19 0.92 4.65 -14.25
CA ASP A 19 1.49 3.34 -14.58
C ASP A 19 0.49 2.17 -14.38
N GLY A 20 -0.77 2.46 -14.04
CA GLY A 20 -1.84 1.47 -14.00
C GLY A 20 -1.89 0.63 -12.72
N TYR A 21 -1.58 1.24 -11.58
CA TYR A 21 -1.71 0.61 -10.25
C TYR A 21 -2.34 1.58 -9.24
N VAL A 22 -2.86 1.05 -8.13
CA VAL A 22 -3.39 1.88 -7.03
C VAL A 22 -2.31 2.06 -5.96
N GLU A 23 -2.01 3.29 -5.57
CA GLU A 23 -1.10 3.61 -4.46
C GLU A 23 -1.92 4.04 -3.24
N MET A 24 -1.74 3.37 -2.10
CA MET A 24 -2.19 3.84 -0.80
C MET A 24 -0.98 4.33 -0.01
N ARG A 25 -0.95 5.63 0.27
CA ARG A 25 0.13 6.28 1.00
C ARG A 25 -0.27 6.52 2.45
N PHE A 26 0.59 6.14 3.38
CA PHE A 26 0.42 6.40 4.80
C PHE A 26 1.36 7.53 5.24
N VAL A 27 0.80 8.54 5.91
CA VAL A 27 1.54 9.65 6.52
C VAL A 27 1.18 9.79 8.00
N GLY A 28 2.19 9.83 8.86
CA GLY A 28 2.01 10.02 10.30
C GLY A 28 1.39 8.80 11.00
N ILE A 29 0.65 9.04 12.09
CA ILE A 29 -0.02 7.98 12.84
C ILE A 29 -1.39 7.69 12.23
N ILE A 30 -1.58 6.48 11.71
CA ILE A 30 -2.82 6.04 11.09
C ILE A 30 -3.69 5.36 12.14
N ARG A 31 -4.89 5.89 12.34
CA ARG A 31 -5.92 5.32 13.23
C ARG A 31 -6.80 4.33 12.46
N ALA A 32 -7.49 3.44 13.17
CA ALA A 32 -8.35 2.42 12.57
C ALA A 32 -9.45 3.01 11.67
N THR A 33 -10.04 4.15 12.05
CA THR A 33 -11.07 4.84 11.25
C THR A 33 -10.53 5.37 9.92
N GLU A 34 -9.34 5.96 9.96
CA GLU A 34 -8.65 6.45 8.76
C GLU A 34 -8.23 5.29 7.86
N LEU A 35 -7.72 4.21 8.45
CA LEU A 35 -7.39 3.01 7.71
C LEU A 35 -8.60 2.41 6.99
N ARG A 36 -9.77 2.32 7.65
CA ARG A 36 -11.01 1.86 7.04
C ARG A 36 -11.44 2.73 5.86
N ARG A 37 -11.31 4.04 5.98
CA ARG A 37 -11.58 4.99 4.89
C ARG A 37 -10.67 4.72 3.69
N LEU A 38 -9.35 4.60 3.92
CA LEU A 38 -8.38 4.32 2.86
C LEU A 38 -8.65 2.98 2.18
N LEU A 39 -8.96 1.92 2.94
CA LEU A 39 -9.30 0.62 2.37
C LEU A 39 -10.57 0.66 1.51
N TYR A 40 -11.58 1.42 1.94
CA TYR A 40 -12.79 1.62 1.16
C TYR A 40 -12.50 2.33 -0.17
N GLU A 41 -11.72 3.42 -0.14
CA GLU A 41 -11.31 4.16 -1.34
C GLU A 41 -10.49 3.30 -2.30
N MET A 42 -9.57 2.50 -1.78
CA MET A 42 -8.80 1.54 -2.57
C MET A 42 -9.72 0.54 -3.27
N ASN A 43 -10.70 -0.04 -2.57
CA ASN A 43 -11.63 -0.99 -3.19
C ASN A 43 -12.44 -0.35 -4.33
N GLN A 44 -12.89 0.90 -4.15
CA GLN A 44 -13.58 1.63 -5.22
C GLN A 44 -12.71 1.79 -6.47
N LEU A 45 -11.43 2.12 -6.31
CA LEU A 45 -10.52 2.23 -7.45
C LEU A 45 -10.22 0.86 -8.08
N VAL A 46 -10.03 -0.17 -7.26
CA VAL A 46 -9.80 -1.55 -7.75
C VAL A 46 -11.01 -2.05 -8.56
N ASP A 47 -12.22 -1.68 -8.17
CA ASP A 47 -13.45 -2.02 -8.91
C ASP A 47 -13.57 -1.30 -10.24
N VAL A 48 -13.20 -0.02 -10.28
CA VAL A 48 -13.31 0.79 -11.50
C VAL A 48 -12.23 0.42 -12.52
N TYR A 49 -11.00 0.17 -12.06
CA TYR A 49 -9.82 0.01 -12.93
C TYR A 49 -9.30 -1.43 -13.04
N GLY A 50 -9.94 -2.36 -12.34
CA GLY A 50 -9.54 -3.76 -12.27
C GLY A 50 -9.47 -4.48 -13.62
N PRO A 51 -8.58 -5.48 -13.80
CA PRO A 51 -7.67 -6.08 -12.81
C PRO A 51 -6.39 -5.27 -12.57
N ILE A 52 -6.00 -5.07 -11.31
CA ILE A 52 -4.96 -4.09 -10.93
C ILE A 52 -4.08 -4.54 -9.74
N GLY A 53 -2.87 -4.01 -9.64
CA GLY A 53 -1.99 -4.17 -8.47
C GLY A 53 -2.12 -3.01 -7.49
N VAL A 54 -1.79 -3.25 -6.22
CA VAL A 54 -1.80 -2.22 -5.17
C VAL A 54 -0.41 -2.04 -4.57
N LEU A 55 0.04 -0.79 -4.44
CA LEU A 55 1.21 -0.38 -3.69
C LEU A 55 0.79 0.27 -2.37
N LEU A 56 1.23 -0.28 -1.25
CA LEU A 56 1.08 0.28 0.09
C LEU A 56 2.39 0.98 0.49
N ASP A 57 2.44 2.31 0.43
CA ASP A 57 3.62 3.09 0.85
C ASP A 57 3.55 3.41 2.35
N GLY A 58 4.25 2.60 3.14
CA GLY A 58 4.36 2.73 4.59
C GLY A 58 5.58 3.49 5.07
N ARG A 59 6.37 4.15 4.21
CA ARG A 59 7.65 4.76 4.61
C ARG A 59 7.50 5.92 5.59
N SER A 60 6.44 6.71 5.42
CA SER A 60 6.17 7.93 6.18
C SER A 60 5.03 7.77 7.18
N GLY A 61 4.46 6.57 7.29
CA GLY A 61 3.28 6.27 8.08
C GLY A 61 3.51 5.13 9.05
N ARG A 62 2.76 5.15 10.14
CA ARG A 62 2.83 4.16 11.21
C ARG A 62 1.40 3.89 11.68
N LEU A 63 0.94 2.65 11.64
CA LEU A 63 -0.33 2.26 12.26
C LEU A 63 -0.23 2.45 13.79
N ASN A 64 -1.25 3.03 14.42
CA ASN A 64 -1.33 3.02 15.88
C ASN A 64 -1.62 1.60 16.39
N HIS A 65 -1.44 1.32 17.69
CA HIS A 65 -1.65 -0.03 18.26
C HIS A 65 -3.03 -0.62 17.89
N ASP A 66 -4.08 0.21 17.90
CA ASP A 66 -5.45 -0.22 17.58
C ASP A 66 -5.64 -0.55 16.08
N ALA A 67 -4.99 0.20 15.19
CA ALA A 67 -4.91 -0.08 13.75
C ALA A 67 -3.86 -1.14 13.39
N GLY A 68 -2.94 -1.42 14.32
CA GLY A 68 -1.84 -2.37 14.20
C GLY A 68 -2.28 -3.82 14.42
N THR A 69 -3.53 -4.02 14.79
CA THR A 69 -4.23 -5.30 14.57
C THR A 69 -4.18 -5.56 13.07
N LEU A 70 -3.46 -6.62 12.68
CA LEU A 70 -3.38 -7.22 11.35
C LEU A 70 -4.41 -6.62 10.38
N ILE A 71 -3.97 -5.95 9.31
CA ILE A 71 -4.90 -5.59 8.23
C ILE A 71 -5.39 -6.90 7.64
N THR A 72 -6.51 -7.37 8.16
CA THR A 72 -7.21 -8.52 7.65
C THR A 72 -8.14 -7.94 6.61
N LEU A 73 -7.65 -7.91 5.37
CA LEU A 73 -8.42 -7.37 4.24
C LEU A 73 -9.77 -8.08 4.06
N SER A 74 -9.98 -9.23 4.72
CA SER A 74 -11.24 -9.96 4.83
C SER A 74 -12.42 -9.17 5.40
N GLU A 75 -12.19 -8.10 6.18
CA GLU A 75 -13.29 -7.24 6.66
C GLU A 75 -13.81 -6.30 5.56
N THR A 76 -13.07 -6.19 4.47
CA THR A 76 -13.52 -5.46 3.29
C THR A 76 -13.97 -6.49 2.27
N GLN A 77 -15.08 -6.22 1.57
CA GLN A 77 -15.37 -6.92 0.32
C GLN A 77 -14.28 -6.53 -0.67
N THR A 78 -13.06 -7.04 -0.52
CA THR A 78 -11.99 -6.79 -1.46
C THR A 78 -12.33 -7.57 -2.71
N THR A 79 -12.31 -6.87 -3.83
CA THR A 79 -12.94 -7.38 -5.02
C THR A 79 -11.99 -8.29 -5.77
N SER A 80 -12.55 -9.22 -6.54
CA SER A 80 -11.81 -10.24 -7.29
C SER A 80 -10.85 -9.67 -8.35
N HIS A 81 -10.79 -8.35 -8.48
CA HIS A 81 -9.97 -7.63 -9.44
C HIS A 81 -8.57 -7.29 -8.93
N LEU A 82 -8.33 -7.43 -7.62
CA LEU A 82 -6.99 -7.28 -7.09
C LEU A 82 -6.10 -8.43 -7.57
N THR A 83 -4.96 -8.12 -8.19
CA THR A 83 -4.05 -9.14 -8.73
C THR A 83 -2.90 -9.48 -7.79
N HIS A 84 -2.37 -8.49 -7.08
CA HIS A 84 -1.28 -8.63 -6.12
C HIS A 84 -1.13 -7.34 -5.31
N MET A 85 -0.37 -7.42 -4.23
CA MET A 85 -0.07 -6.31 -3.34
C MET A 85 1.44 -6.19 -3.09
N VAL A 86 1.92 -4.95 -3.02
CA VAL A 86 3.29 -4.62 -2.67
C VAL A 86 3.28 -3.68 -1.49
N VAL A 87 4.10 -3.94 -0.47
CA VAL A 87 4.29 -3.04 0.66
C VAL A 87 5.68 -2.43 0.58
N LEU A 88 5.75 -1.12 0.36
CA LEU A 88 7.01 -0.38 0.40
C LEU A 88 7.33 0.00 1.84
N THR A 89 8.42 -0.55 2.34
CA THR A 89 8.87 -0.46 3.72
C THR A 89 10.11 0.42 3.84
N HIS A 90 10.26 1.07 4.99
CA HIS A 90 11.51 1.74 5.30
C HIS A 90 12.53 0.70 5.80
N VAL A 91 13.56 0.40 5.01
CA VAL A 91 14.69 -0.40 5.49
C VAL A 91 15.90 0.50 5.66
N SER A 92 16.39 0.59 6.90
CA SER A 92 17.69 1.18 7.18
C SER A 92 18.78 0.21 6.70
N GLY A 93 19.23 0.33 5.45
CA GLY A 93 20.31 -0.49 4.92
C GLY A 93 20.41 -0.49 3.40
N THR A 94 21.66 -0.50 2.91
CA THR A 94 22.06 -0.30 1.50
C THR A 94 21.69 -1.42 0.52
N ARG A 95 20.82 -2.37 0.88
CA ARG A 95 20.40 -3.44 -0.04
C ARG A 95 19.19 -2.97 -0.85
N ARG A 96 19.45 -2.66 -2.13
CA ARG A 96 18.49 -2.13 -3.09
C ARG A 96 17.54 -3.17 -3.67
N ASP A 97 17.68 -4.46 -3.34
CA ASP A 97 16.93 -5.53 -4.04
C ASP A 97 16.20 -6.49 -3.06
N ALA A 98 16.11 -6.14 -1.78
CA ALA A 98 15.71 -7.09 -0.76
C ALA A 98 14.18 -7.17 -0.62
N ILE A 99 13.58 -8.24 -1.16
CA ILE A 99 12.31 -8.74 -0.63
C ILE A 99 12.45 -8.85 0.89
N VAL A 100 11.61 -8.13 1.62
CA VAL A 100 11.66 -8.05 3.08
C VAL A 100 10.88 -9.22 3.66
N LYS A 101 11.57 -10.32 3.96
CA LYS A 101 10.93 -11.54 4.50
C LYS A 101 10.28 -11.34 5.87
N ASN A 102 10.84 -10.46 6.70
CA ASN A 102 10.38 -10.18 8.06
C ASN A 102 10.40 -8.67 8.29
N PRO A 103 9.40 -7.91 7.79
CA PRO A 103 9.32 -6.48 8.02
C PRO A 103 9.20 -6.22 9.53
N LYS A 104 10.22 -5.59 10.12
CA LYS A 104 10.21 -5.19 11.53
C LYS A 104 9.65 -3.78 11.65
N GLY A 105 8.92 -3.54 12.73
CA GLY A 105 8.40 -2.21 13.06
C GLY A 105 7.01 -1.94 12.51
N ILE A 106 6.72 -0.67 12.23
CA ILE A 106 5.36 -0.16 11.99
C ILE A 106 5.03 -0.10 10.50
N VAL A 107 5.47 -1.12 9.78
CA VAL A 107 4.95 -1.41 8.46
C VAL A 107 3.54 -1.97 8.66
N PRO A 108 2.54 -1.61 7.85
CA PRO A 108 1.26 -2.31 7.85
C PRO A 108 1.52 -3.82 7.72
N GLN A 109 1.29 -4.56 8.80
CA GLN A 109 1.33 -6.02 8.79
C GLN A 109 0.04 -6.45 8.09
N VAL A 110 0.13 -6.50 6.76
CA VAL A 110 -0.98 -6.88 5.90
C VAL A 110 -0.94 -8.38 5.74
N SER A 111 -2.08 -9.02 6.01
CA SER A 111 -2.30 -10.38 5.53
C SER A 111 -3.22 -10.30 4.32
N ALA A 112 -2.66 -10.54 3.15
CA ALA A 112 -3.42 -10.75 1.92
C ALA A 112 -3.86 -12.21 1.76
N GLN A 113 -3.57 -13.09 2.73
CA GLN A 113 -3.89 -14.52 2.66
C GLN A 113 -5.39 -14.74 2.47
N ALA A 114 -6.23 -13.94 3.13
CA ALA A 114 -7.68 -13.99 2.98
C ALA A 114 -8.17 -13.58 1.59
N LEU A 115 -7.36 -12.85 0.83
CA LEU A 115 -7.68 -12.41 -0.53
C LEU A 115 -7.19 -13.39 -1.60
N GLY A 116 -6.33 -14.34 -1.24
CA GLY A 116 -5.72 -15.26 -2.19
C GLY A 116 -4.79 -14.59 -3.22
N VAL A 117 -4.38 -13.34 -2.99
CA VAL A 117 -3.47 -12.60 -3.89
C VAL A 117 -2.03 -12.62 -3.35
N PRO A 118 -1.01 -12.61 -4.22
CA PRO A 118 0.38 -12.47 -3.81
C PRO A 118 0.62 -11.16 -3.06
N LEU A 119 1.43 -11.22 -2.01
CA LEU A 119 1.89 -10.07 -1.23
C LEU A 119 3.41 -10.09 -1.09
N VAL A 120 4.05 -8.98 -1.44
CA VAL A 120 5.51 -8.82 -1.33
C VAL A 120 5.85 -7.55 -0.57
N TYR A 121 6.78 -7.64 0.37
CA TYR A 121 7.35 -6.46 1.04
C TYR A 121 8.67 -6.09 0.36
N MET A 122 8.87 -4.81 0.04
CA MET A 122 10.04 -4.32 -0.67
C MET A 122 10.60 -3.06 0.03
N SER A 123 11.88 -2.77 -0.21
CA SER A 123 12.55 -1.56 0.30
C SER A 123 13.00 -0.60 -0.81
N ASN A 124 12.96 -1.05 -2.07
CA ASN A 124 13.28 -0.25 -3.24
C ASN A 124 11.99 0.25 -3.88
N GLU A 125 11.90 1.57 -3.99
CA GLU A 125 10.72 2.25 -4.53
C GLU A 125 10.49 1.92 -6.00
N ASP A 126 11.52 1.99 -6.85
CA ASP A 126 11.40 1.72 -8.28
C ASP A 126 10.98 0.27 -8.54
N GLU A 127 11.51 -0.67 -7.78
CA GLU A 127 11.08 -2.07 -7.86
C GLU A 127 9.66 -2.28 -7.34
N ALA A 128 9.28 -1.63 -6.25
CA ALA A 128 7.93 -1.73 -5.71
C ALA A 128 6.88 -1.18 -6.69
N ARG A 129 7.18 -0.04 -7.32
CA ARG A 129 6.34 0.55 -8.38
C ARG A 129 6.24 -0.36 -9.59
N ARG A 130 7.37 -0.92 -10.07
CA ARG A 130 7.38 -1.90 -11.19
C ARG A 130 6.57 -3.15 -10.88
N TRP A 131 6.71 -3.69 -9.66
CA TRP A 131 5.90 -4.83 -9.23
C TRP A 131 4.43 -4.48 -9.24
N ALA A 132 4.02 -3.38 -8.59
CA ALA A 132 2.63 -2.92 -8.54
C ALA A 132 2.00 -2.74 -9.95
N ALA A 133 2.77 -2.22 -10.90
CA ALA A 133 2.37 -2.04 -12.29
C ALA A 133 2.40 -3.32 -13.14
N SER A 134 2.98 -4.42 -12.65
CA SER A 134 3.31 -5.59 -13.49
C SER A 134 2.11 -6.39 -14.00
N GLY A 135 0.91 -6.18 -13.43
CA GLY A 135 -0.34 -6.85 -13.82
C GLY A 135 -0.17 -8.35 -14.03
N ASN A 136 -0.15 -9.16 -12.96
CA ASN A 136 0.01 -10.62 -12.96
C ASN A 136 1.22 -11.23 -13.73
N ARG A 137 2.06 -10.45 -14.42
CA ARG A 137 3.18 -10.98 -15.23
C ARG A 137 4.37 -11.49 -14.41
N HIS A 138 4.43 -11.19 -13.12
CA HIS A 138 5.56 -11.59 -12.24
C HIS A 138 5.25 -12.71 -11.24
N VAL A 139 4.02 -13.24 -11.23
CA VAL A 139 3.58 -14.25 -10.24
C VAL A 139 3.91 -15.70 -10.68
N ARG A 140 4.50 -15.89 -11.87
CA ARG A 140 4.80 -17.22 -12.45
C ARG A 140 6.30 -17.57 -12.53
N ALA A 141 7.18 -16.81 -11.87
CA ALA A 141 8.61 -17.14 -11.83
C ALA A 141 8.98 -17.94 -10.58
#